data_AF-A0A1C5YAQ5-F1
#
_entry.id   AF-A0A1C5YAQ5-F1
#
_cell.length_a   1.000
_cell.length_b   1.000
_cell.length_c   1.000
_cell.angle_alpha   90.00
_cell.angle_beta   90.00
_cell.angle_gamma   90.00
#
_symmetry.space_group_name_H-M   'P 1'
#
loop_
_entity.id
_entity.type
_entity.pdbx_description
1 polymer ?
#
loop_
_entity_poly.entity_id
_entity_poly.type
_entity_poly.pdbx_seq_one_letter_code
_entity_poly.pdbx_strand_id
1 'polypeptide(L)'
;MINKSSRAVLYRVDEDQMTVEKLWASDRDLGIEGNSAVMGNADYLGTGHYWIDFSATMFDNEGRQTQGYWDFLTAPVQNCLFVELLNDEVVFKARYNGNFCTCYRSHVYMPYWAGNEWK
;
A
#
# COMPACT_ATOMS: atom_id res chain seq x y z
N MET A 1 -5.10 -23.25 -10.15
CA MET A 1 -4.19 -22.19 -9.66
C MET A 1 -5.02 -21.21 -8.84
N ILE A 2 -4.69 -21.01 -7.57
CA ILE A 2 -5.30 -19.94 -6.76
C ILE A 2 -4.58 -18.65 -7.17
N ASN A 3 -5.32 -17.70 -7.74
CA ASN A 3 -4.79 -16.38 -8.06
C ASN A 3 -4.77 -15.54 -6.77
N LYS A 4 -3.63 -15.52 -6.06
CA LYS A 4 -3.47 -14.74 -4.83
C LYS A 4 -3.35 -13.26 -5.20
N SER A 5 -4.19 -12.42 -4.61
CA SER A 5 -4.17 -10.97 -4.79
C SER A 5 -4.25 -10.27 -3.44
N SER A 6 -3.46 -9.21 -3.26
CA SER A 6 -3.59 -8.28 -2.14
C SER A 6 -4.53 -7.14 -2.50
N ARG A 7 -5.19 -6.59 -1.49
CA ARG A 7 -6.05 -5.41 -1.63
C ARG A 7 -6.14 -4.68 -0.29
N ALA A 8 -6.26 -3.35 -0.34
CA ALA A 8 -6.76 -2.58 0.78
C ALA A 8 -8.28 -2.70 0.82
N VAL A 9 -8.86 -2.77 2.03
CA VAL A 9 -10.31 -2.89 2.22
C VAL A 9 -10.75 -1.99 3.37
N LEU A 10 -11.81 -1.24 3.15
CA LEU A 10 -12.47 -0.45 4.18
C LEU A 10 -13.74 -1.18 4.62
N TYR A 11 -13.85 -1.45 5.91
CA TYR A 11 -15.03 -2.03 6.53
C TYR A 11 -15.68 -1.02 7.48
N ARG A 12 -17.00 -1.11 7.59
CA ARG A 12 -17.78 -0.57 8.70
C ARG A 12 -18.15 -1.73 9.61
N VAL A 13 -17.87 -1.58 10.90
CA VAL A 13 -18.26 -2.54 11.94
C VAL A 13 -19.34 -1.88 12.80
N ASP A 14 -20.48 -2.55 12.93
CA ASP A 14 -21.53 -2.21 13.87
C ASP A 14 -21.49 -3.25 14.99
N GLU A 15 -20.98 -2.85 16.15
CA GLU A 15 -20.78 -3.74 17.29
C GLU A 15 -22.10 -4.08 18.01
N ASP A 16 -23.08 -3.18 17.99
CA ASP A 16 -24.39 -3.39 18.62
C ASP A 16 -25.20 -4.45 17.87
N GLN A 17 -25.16 -4.40 16.53
CA GLN A 17 -25.82 -5.38 15.67
C GLN A 17 -24.94 -6.57 15.32
N MET A 18 -23.67 -6.57 15.74
CA MET A 18 -22.65 -7.55 15.37
C MET A 18 -22.54 -7.76 13.84
N THR A 19 -22.54 -6.66 13.07
CA THR A 19 -22.44 -6.72 11.60
C THR A 19 -21.17 -6.06 11.08
N VAL A 20 -20.70 -6.56 9.94
CA VAL A 20 -19.54 -6.01 9.22
C VAL A 20 -19.94 -5.79 7.76
N GLU A 21 -19.76 -4.56 7.27
CA GLU A 21 -20.06 -4.18 5.89
C GLU A 21 -18.78 -3.73 5.20
N LYS A 22 -18.52 -4.28 4.00
CA LYS A 22 -17.43 -3.80 3.15
C LYS A 22 -17.87 -2.53 2.43
N LEU A 23 -17.28 -1.39 2.79
CA LEU A 23 -17.57 -0.11 2.16
C LEU A 23 -16.79 0.10 0.87
N TRP A 24 -15.55 -0.38 0.82
CA TRP A 24 -14.66 -0.17 -0.33
C TRP A 24 -13.54 -1.23 -0.38
N ALA A 25 -13.01 -1.51 -1.57
CA ALA A 25 -11.80 -2.30 -1.77
C ALA A 25 -11.00 -1.78 -2.96
N SER A 26 -9.66 -1.87 -2.88
CA SER A 26 -8.77 -1.55 -3.99
C SER A 26 -8.80 -2.67 -5.03
N ASP A 27 -9.80 -2.68 -5.90
CA ASP A 27 -9.95 -3.72 -6.94
C ASP A 27 -9.25 -3.35 -8.26
N ARG A 28 -8.59 -2.18 -8.32
CA ARG A 28 -7.79 -1.75 -9.46
C ARG A 28 -6.57 -2.66 -9.65
N ASP A 29 -6.33 -3.09 -10.89
CA ASP A 29 -5.10 -3.78 -11.24
C ASP A 29 -3.90 -2.81 -11.18
N LEU A 30 -2.99 -3.06 -10.24
CA LEU A 30 -1.76 -2.31 -10.03
C LEU A 30 -0.54 -2.99 -10.67
N GLY A 31 -0.78 -4.10 -11.39
CA GLY A 31 0.23 -4.99 -11.95
C GLY A 31 0.73 -6.01 -10.94
N ILE A 32 1.69 -6.82 -11.36
CA ILE A 32 2.26 -7.92 -10.56
C ILE A 32 2.93 -7.44 -9.24
N GLU A 33 3.35 -6.18 -9.18
CA GLU A 33 3.91 -5.55 -7.97
C GLU A 33 2.81 -5.13 -6.97
N GLY A 34 1.55 -5.04 -7.39
CA GLY A 34 0.38 -4.74 -6.54
C GLY A 34 -0.12 -5.91 -5.71
N ASN A 35 0.80 -6.79 -5.32
CA ASN A 35 0.51 -8.00 -4.59
C ASN A 35 1.66 -8.25 -3.62
N SER A 36 1.35 -8.50 -2.36
CA SER A 36 2.32 -8.68 -1.29
C SER A 36 2.32 -10.11 -0.83
N ALA A 37 3.51 -10.68 -0.64
CA ALA A 37 3.63 -12.03 -0.12
C ALA A 37 3.48 -12.10 1.40
N VAL A 38 3.99 -11.08 2.10
CA VAL A 38 4.20 -11.13 3.55
C VAL A 38 3.73 -9.88 4.27
N MET A 39 3.91 -8.71 3.68
CA MET A 39 3.76 -7.44 4.37
C MET A 39 3.08 -6.41 3.46
N GLY A 40 2.15 -5.65 4.02
CA GLY A 40 1.53 -4.51 3.37
C GLY A 40 0.90 -3.60 4.40
N ASN A 41 0.60 -2.37 3.99
CA ASN A 41 -0.07 -1.39 4.83
C ASN A 41 -1.11 -0.61 4.01
N ALA A 42 -2.11 -0.04 4.67
CA ALA A 42 -3.03 0.89 4.05
C ALA A 42 -3.44 1.97 5.04
N ASP A 43 -3.31 3.23 4.65
CA ASP A 43 -3.73 4.39 5.43
C ASP A 43 -4.93 5.08 4.79
N TYR A 44 -5.91 5.44 5.62
CA TYR A 44 -7.05 6.26 5.23
C TYR A 44 -6.67 7.74 5.28
N LEU A 45 -6.69 8.41 4.13
CA LEU A 45 -6.38 9.84 4.02
C LEU A 45 -7.64 10.71 3.90
N GLY A 46 -8.79 10.09 3.62
CA GLY A 46 -10.08 10.75 3.43
C GLY A 46 -11.01 9.92 2.57
N THR A 47 -12.25 10.37 2.40
CA THR A 47 -13.22 9.65 1.56
C THR A 47 -12.71 9.56 0.13
N GLY A 48 -12.55 8.33 -0.37
CA GLY A 48 -11.97 8.08 -1.69
C GLY A 48 -10.44 8.27 -1.76
N HIS A 49 -9.77 8.60 -0.65
CA HIS A 49 -8.34 8.93 -0.64
C HIS A 49 -7.56 7.97 0.27
N TYR A 50 -6.68 7.17 -0.33
CA TYR A 50 -5.99 6.09 0.36
C TYR A 50 -4.50 6.06 -0.02
N TRP A 51 -3.67 5.67 0.93
CA TRP A 51 -2.28 5.30 0.70
C TRP A 51 -2.11 3.80 0.93
N ILE A 52 -1.45 3.09 0.03
CA ILE A 52 -1.32 1.63 0.08
C ILE A 52 0.13 1.25 -0.19
N ASP A 53 0.67 0.41 0.70
CA ASP A 53 1.98 -0.21 0.59
C ASP A 53 1.82 -1.69 0.26
N PHE A 54 2.41 -2.11 -0.85
CA PHE A 54 2.63 -3.52 -1.16
C PHE A 54 4.11 -3.83 -0.96
N SER A 55 4.44 -4.49 0.14
CA SER A 55 5.81 -4.82 0.51
C SER A 55 6.05 -6.32 0.42
N ALA A 56 7.31 -6.70 0.52
CA ALA A 56 7.77 -8.07 0.32
C ALA A 56 7.25 -8.69 -0.98
N THR A 57 7.26 -7.91 -2.06
CA THR A 57 6.93 -8.40 -3.40
C THR A 57 8.20 -9.00 -3.99
N MET A 58 8.22 -10.33 -4.10
CA MET A 58 9.40 -11.10 -4.44
C MET A 58 9.17 -11.87 -5.73
N PHE A 59 10.22 -12.05 -6.53
CA PHE A 59 10.16 -12.75 -7.80
C PHE A 59 11.29 -13.78 -7.91
N ASP A 60 10.98 -14.93 -8.52
CA ASP A 60 11.98 -15.92 -8.87
C ASP A 60 12.80 -15.51 -10.11
N ASN A 61 13.74 -16.36 -10.53
CA ASN A 61 14.60 -16.10 -11.69
C ASN A 61 13.82 -16.05 -13.01
N GLU A 62 12.60 -16.59 -13.05
CA GLU A 62 11.71 -16.56 -14.22
C GLU A 62 10.76 -15.35 -14.19
N GLY A 63 10.90 -14.45 -13.20
CA GLY A 63 10.07 -13.27 -13.04
C GLY A 63 8.66 -13.56 -12.52
N ARG A 64 8.41 -14.77 -12.00
CA ARG A 64 7.14 -15.12 -11.39
C ARG A 64 7.14 -14.67 -9.94
N GLN A 65 6.02 -14.08 -9.52
CA GLN A 65 5.89 -13.64 -8.15
C GLN A 65 5.83 -14.83 -7.19
N THR A 66 6.64 -14.76 -6.14
CA THR A 66 6.66 -15.75 -5.07
C THR A 66 5.83 -15.26 -3.89
N GLN A 67 5.33 -16.20 -3.08
CA GLN A 67 4.35 -15.94 -2.02
C GLN A 67 4.73 -16.68 -0.72
N GLY A 68 5.95 -17.24 -0.66
CA GLY A 68 6.48 -17.90 0.52
C GLY A 68 7.09 -16.89 1.49
N TYR A 69 6.80 -17.06 2.77
CA TYR A 69 7.32 -16.17 3.82
C TYR A 69 8.85 -16.11 3.85
N TRP A 70 9.54 -17.20 3.52
CA TRP A 70 11.01 -17.30 3.55
C TRP A 70 11.70 -16.96 2.23
N ASP A 71 10.94 -16.66 1.17
CA ASP A 71 11.50 -16.44 -0.16
C ASP A 71 12.39 -15.19 -0.22
N PHE A 72 12.30 -14.29 0.78
CA PHE A 72 13.17 -13.11 0.86
C PHE A 72 14.65 -13.47 1.00
N LEU A 73 14.96 -14.67 1.47
CA LEU A 73 16.34 -15.14 1.62
C LEU A 73 16.97 -15.54 0.28
N THR A 74 16.16 -15.83 -0.74
CA THR A 74 16.62 -16.45 -1.99
C THR A 74 16.13 -15.72 -3.25
N ALA A 75 15.08 -14.90 -3.17
CA ALA A 75 14.52 -14.20 -4.31
C ALA A 75 15.51 -13.18 -4.88
N PRO A 76 15.86 -13.26 -6.18
CA PRO A 76 16.79 -12.34 -6.84
C PRO A 76 16.25 -10.90 -6.94
N VAL A 77 14.92 -10.73 -6.95
CA VAL A 77 14.26 -9.44 -7.07
C VAL A 77 13.27 -9.27 -5.93
N GLN A 78 13.36 -8.14 -5.25
CA GLN A 78 12.57 -7.80 -4.07
C GLN A 78 12.19 -6.33 -4.16
N ASN A 79 10.90 -6.05 -4.14
CA ASN A 79 10.36 -4.71 -4.32
C ASN A 79 9.32 -4.37 -3.26
N CYS A 80 9.17 -3.07 -3.04
CA CYS A 80 8.00 -2.48 -2.43
C CYS A 80 7.35 -1.53 -3.44
N LEU A 81 6.04 -1.57 -3.55
CA LEU A 81 5.23 -0.66 -4.35
C LEU A 81 4.40 0.22 -3.40
N PHE A 82 4.47 1.53 -3.61
CA PHE A 82 3.66 2.51 -2.90
C PHE A 82 2.69 3.15 -3.88
N VAL A 83 1.41 3.20 -3.51
CA VAL A 83 0.35 3.76 -4.35
C VAL A 83 -0.53 4.68 -3.52
N GLU A 84 -0.77 5.88 -4.03
CA GLU A 84 -1.82 6.75 -3.54
C GLU A 84 -2.98 6.72 -4.52
N LEU A 85 -4.17 6.41 -4.00
CA LEU A 85 -5.42 6.41 -4.75
C LEU A 85 -6.28 7.59 -4.31
N LEU A 86 -6.78 8.37 -5.26
CA LEU A 86 -7.82 9.36 -5.06
C LEU A 86 -8.97 9.05 -6.03
N ASN A 87 -10.14 8.71 -5.49
CA ASN A 87 -11.32 8.26 -6.22
C ASN A 87 -10.99 7.13 -7.22
N ASP A 88 -10.29 6.10 -6.73
CA ASP A 88 -9.83 4.93 -7.50
C ASP A 88 -8.82 5.22 -8.64
N GLU A 89 -8.35 6.47 -8.73
CA GLU A 89 -7.28 6.87 -9.65
C GLU A 89 -5.93 6.98 -8.94
N VAL A 90 -4.88 6.51 -9.62
CA VAL A 90 -3.51 6.59 -9.12
C VAL A 90 -3.00 8.02 -9.25
N VAL A 91 -2.83 8.71 -8.12
CA VAL A 91 -2.26 10.07 -8.08
C VAL A 91 -0.78 10.08 -7.72
N PHE A 92 -0.29 9.00 -7.12
CA PHE A 92 1.13 8.77 -6.88
C PHE A 92 1.45 7.29 -6.97
N LYS A 93 2.60 6.97 -7.57
CA LYS A 93 3.14 5.60 -7.64
C LYS A 93 4.65 5.65 -7.52
N ALA A 94 5.20 4.90 -6.57
CA ALA A 94 6.64 4.76 -6.42
C ALA A 94 7.04 3.31 -6.15
N ARG A 95 8.24 2.97 -6.60
CA ARG A 95 8.86 1.67 -6.37
C ARG A 95 10.15 1.85 -5.57
N TYR A 96 10.34 0.98 -4.59
CA TYR A 96 11.60 0.84 -3.88
C TYR A 96 12.15 -0.57 -4.10
N ASN A 97 13.42 -0.66 -4.52
CA ASN A 97 14.11 -1.93 -4.72
C ASN A 97 14.67 -2.43 -3.39
N GLY A 98 13.80 -3.00 -2.58
CA GLY A 98 14.09 -3.64 -1.29
C GLY A 98 12.87 -4.41 -0.79
N ASN A 99 13.06 -5.26 0.22
CA ASN A 99 12.03 -6.22 0.63
C ASN A 99 11.00 -5.68 1.63
N PHE A 100 11.45 -4.95 2.65
CA PHE A 100 10.62 -4.57 3.78
C PHE A 100 10.62 -3.04 3.95
N CYS A 101 9.61 -2.36 3.43
CA CYS A 101 9.21 -1.02 3.88
C CYS A 101 7.79 -1.07 4.41
N THR A 102 7.52 -0.32 5.47
CA THR A 102 6.24 0.36 5.60
C THR A 102 6.53 1.84 5.54
N CYS A 103 5.82 2.52 4.67
CA CYS A 103 6.13 3.87 4.26
C CYS A 103 4.85 4.68 4.52
N TYR A 104 4.93 5.69 5.38
CA TYR A 104 3.76 6.48 5.78
C TYR A 104 3.74 7.83 5.07
N ARG A 105 2.55 8.29 4.69
CA ARG A 105 2.38 9.66 4.19
C ARG A 105 2.51 10.64 5.35
N SER A 106 3.56 11.46 5.32
CA SER A 106 3.74 12.55 6.28
C SER A 106 3.23 13.88 5.73
N HIS A 107 2.74 14.73 6.62
CA HIS A 107 2.42 16.12 6.31
C HIS A 107 3.59 17.00 6.76
N VAL A 108 4.23 17.69 5.82
CA VAL A 108 5.22 18.70 6.16
C VAL A 108 4.48 19.91 6.72
N TYR A 109 4.51 20.07 8.04
CA TYR A 109 4.15 21.34 8.66
C TYR A 109 5.32 22.29 8.46
N MET A 110 5.14 23.33 7.64
CA MET A 110 6.14 24.38 7.46
C MET A 110 6.28 25.13 8.80
N PRO A 111 7.42 25.02 9.51
CA PRO A 111 7.56 25.63 10.84
C PRO A 111 7.63 27.17 10.79
N TYR A 112 7.80 27.77 9.60
CA TYR A 112 7.89 29.21 9.43
C TYR A 112 7.16 29.65 8.16
N TRP A 113 5.86 29.91 8.28
CA TRP A 113 5.25 30.97 7.49
C TRP A 113 5.79 32.28 8.07
N ALA A 114 6.94 32.74 7.57
CA ALA A 114 7.50 34.03 7.94
C ALA A 114 6.65 35.16 7.34
N GLY A 115 5.47 35.37 7.93
CA GLY A 115 4.69 36.59 7.74
C GLY A 115 5.22 37.67 8.67
N ASN A 116 5.95 38.64 8.11
CA ASN A 116 6.00 40.04 8.54
C ASN A 116 6.18 40.39 10.04
N GLU A 117 7.11 39.78 10.76
CA GLU A 117 7.45 40.25 12.12
C GLU A 117 8.96 40.32 12.37
N TRP A 118 9.62 41.22 11.63
CA TRP A 118 10.79 41.93 12.14
C TRP A 118 10.57 43.42 11.85
N LYS A 119 10.16 44.16 12.88
CA LYS A 119 10.22 45.63 12.95
C LYS A 119 11.66 46.07 13.15
#